data_AF-A0A6M8HMM7-F1
#
_entry.id   AF-A0A6M8HMM7-F1
#
_cell.length_a   1.000
_cell.length_b   1.000
_cell.length_c   1.000
_cell.angle_alpha   90.00
_cell.angle_beta   90.00
_cell.angle_gamma   90.00
#
_symmetry.space_group_name_H-M   'P 1'
#
loop_
_entity.id
_entity.type
_entity.pdbx_description
1 polymer ?
#
loop_
_entity_poly.entity_id
_entity_poly.type
_entity_poly.pdbx_seq_one_letter_code
_entity_poly.pdbx_strand_id
1 'polypeptide(L)'
;MTDGAVEDAVTVKLDHKNRAELDALAQLTSRDPSFLIDDAIAIYLAAHRWPIARIADGLHQAEAGDFPSPEEVDAGYARWV
;
A
#
# COMPACT_ATOMS: atom_id res chain seq x y z
N MET A 1 -21.41 -13.73 -23.07
CA MET A 1 -21.39 -12.29 -22.79
C MET A 1 -20.26 -12.08 -21.80
N THR A 2 -19.04 -11.90 -22.31
CA THR A 2 -17.87 -11.64 -21.47
C THR A 2 -18.00 -10.22 -20.98
N ASP A 3 -18.22 -10.05 -19.68
CA ASP A 3 -18.05 -8.79 -18.99
C ASP A 3 -16.58 -8.39 -19.18
N GLY A 4 -16.34 -7.47 -20.11
CA GLY A 4 -15.00 -6.95 -20.36
C GLY A 4 -14.60 -6.20 -19.10
N ALA A 5 -13.59 -6.71 -18.38
CA ALA A 5 -13.07 -6.04 -17.19
C ALA A 5 -12.83 -4.57 -17.53
N VAL A 6 -13.42 -3.67 -16.73
CA VAL A 6 -13.24 -2.24 -16.91
C VAL A 6 -11.81 -1.93 -16.47
N GLU A 7 -10.92 -1.73 -17.44
CA GLU A 7 -9.54 -1.34 -17.18
C GLU A 7 -9.46 0.19 -17.11
N ASP A 8 -9.11 0.72 -15.94
CA ASP A 8 -8.79 2.13 -15.77
C ASP A 8 -7.30 2.36 -16.05
N ALA A 9 -7.00 3.41 -16.82
CA ALA A 9 -5.62 3.76 -17.17
C ALA A 9 -5.17 5.06 -16.52
N VAL A 10 -3.93 5.09 -16.04
CA VAL A 10 -3.27 6.30 -15.52
C VAL A 10 -1.98 6.58 -16.30
N THR A 11 -1.70 7.86 -16.55
CA THR A 11 -0.42 8.26 -17.15
C THR A 11 0.61 8.51 -16.05
N VAL A 12 1.70 7.75 -16.05
CA VAL A 12 2.83 7.95 -15.13
C VAL A 12 3.96 8.70 -15.85
N LYS A 13 4.48 9.74 -15.21
CA LYS A 13 5.69 10.44 -15.68
C LYS A 13 6.90 9.89 -14.95
N LEU A 14 7.86 9.38 -15.70
CA LEU A 14 9.14 8.90 -15.19
C LEU A 14 10.25 9.83 -15.69
N ASP A 15 11.24 10.09 -14.85
CA ASP A 15 12.49 10.68 -15.33
C ASP A 15 13.24 9.69 -16.25
N HIS A 16 14.21 10.19 -17.00
CA HIS A 16 14.95 9.40 -17.98
C HIS A 16 15.69 8.21 -17.35
N LYS A 17 16.20 8.37 -16.12
CA LYS A 17 16.94 7.32 -15.43
C LYS A 17 16.00 6.17 -15.06
N ASN A 18 14.90 6.47 -14.38
CA ASN A 18 13.91 5.48 -13.97
C ASN A 18 13.27 4.78 -15.17
N ARG A 19 13.03 5.50 -16.27
CA ARG A 19 12.55 4.90 -17.51
C ARG A 19 13.53 3.87 -18.08
N ALA A 20 14.82 4.22 -18.15
CA ALA A 20 15.84 3.32 -18.66
C ALA A 20 16.03 2.07 -17.78
N GLU A 21 16.00 2.24 -16.45
CA GLU A 21 16.06 1.12 -15.51
C GLU A 21 14.85 0.19 -15.64
N LEU A 22 13.65 0.74 -15.79
CA LEU A 22 12.43 -0.04 -16.02
C LEU A 22 12.49 -0.83 -17.33
N ASP A 23 12.94 -0.21 -18.42
CA ASP A 23 13.08 -0.88 -19.73
C ASP A 23 14.12 -2.01 -19.69
N ALA A 24 15.21 -1.85 -18.92
CA ALA A 24 16.21 -2.90 -18.72
C ALA A 24 15.65 -4.07 -17.88
N LEU A 25 14.91 -3.77 -16.81
CA LEU A 25 14.26 -4.78 -15.98
C LEU A 25 13.21 -5.57 -16.77
N ALA A 26 12.41 -4.88 -17.59
CA ALA A 26 11.44 -5.49 -18.50
C ALA A 26 12.09 -6.52 -19.42
N GLN A 27 13.23 -6.16 -20.05
CA GLN A 27 13.99 -7.07 -20.91
C GLN A 27 14.52 -8.30 -20.15
N LEU A 28 15.16 -8.09 -19.00
CA LEU A 28 15.74 -9.17 -18.20
C LEU A 28 14.68 -10.14 -17.66
N THR A 29 13.47 -9.64 -17.38
CA THR A 29 12.37 -10.45 -16.85
C THR A 29 11.43 -10.99 -17.93
N SER A 30 11.66 -10.65 -19.20
CA SER A 30 10.75 -10.97 -20.33
C SER A 30 9.31 -10.49 -20.07
N ARG A 31 9.17 -9.27 -19.56
CA ARG A 31 7.88 -8.62 -19.25
C ARG A 31 7.74 -7.30 -19.97
N ASP A 32 6.50 -6.86 -20.14
CA ASP A 32 6.21 -5.51 -20.60
C ASP A 32 6.39 -4.49 -19.45
N PRO A 33 6.84 -3.25 -19.74
CA PRO A 33 6.93 -2.20 -18.73
C PRO A 33 5.61 -1.91 -18.00
N SER A 34 4.47 -2.04 -18.69
CA SER A 34 3.14 -1.86 -18.09
C SER A 34 2.84 -2.91 -17.02
N PHE A 35 3.24 -4.17 -17.24
CA PHE A 35 3.11 -5.24 -16.25
C PHE A 35 3.92 -4.93 -14.99
N LEU A 36 5.16 -4.45 -15.15
CA LEU A 36 6.01 -4.09 -14.01
C LEU A 36 5.48 -2.87 -13.23
N ILE A 37 4.88 -1.91 -13.93
CA ILE A 37 4.23 -0.76 -13.29
C ILE A 37 3.01 -1.22 -12.49
N ASP A 38 2.16 -2.07 -13.06
CA ASP A 38 1.00 -2.64 -12.38
C ASP A 38 1.40 -3.43 -11.12
N ASP A 39 2.40 -4.31 -11.25
CA ASP A 39 2.94 -5.09 -10.13
C ASP A 39 3.51 -4.18 -9.02
N ALA A 40 4.28 -3.16 -9.39
CA ALA A 40 4.82 -2.19 -8.43
C ALA A 40 3.71 -1.42 -7.69
N ILE A 41 2.64 -1.03 -8.38
CA ILE A 41 1.48 -0.38 -7.78
C ILE A 41 0.76 -1.35 -6.83
N ALA A 42 0.56 -2.60 -7.24
CA ALA A 42 -0.09 -3.61 -6.41
C ALA A 42 0.68 -3.83 -5.09
N ILE A 43 2.00 -3.96 -5.17
CA ILE A 43 2.89 -4.08 -3.99
C ILE A 43 2.78 -2.83 -3.11
N TYR A 44 2.84 -1.63 -3.70
CA TYR A 44 2.74 -0.39 -2.94
C TYR A 44 1.40 -0.25 -2.23
N LEU A 45 0.29 -0.53 -2.91
CA LEU A 45 -1.04 -0.48 -2.32
C LEU A 45 -1.20 -1.52 -1.21
N ALA A 46 -0.73 -2.75 -1.42
CA ALA A 46 -0.79 -3.80 -0.40
C ALA A 46 -0.06 -3.37 0.89
N ALA A 47 1.11 -2.75 0.77
CA ALA A 47 1.87 -2.24 1.91
C ALA A 47 1.14 -1.13 2.69
N HIS A 48 0.30 -0.33 2.03
CA HIS A 48 -0.36 0.83 2.64
C HIS A 48 -1.81 0.57 3.07
N ARG A 49 -2.46 -0.50 2.62
CA ARG A 49 -3.84 -0.85 3.00
C ARG A 49 -4.01 -0.94 4.52
N TRP A 50 -3.12 -1.66 5.21
CA TRP A 50 -3.23 -1.84 6.67
C TRP A 50 -3.01 -0.54 7.45
N PRO A 51 -1.94 0.24 7.22
CA PRO A 51 -1.75 1.52 7.92
C PRO A 51 -2.92 2.50 7.72
N ILE A 52 -3.43 2.62 6.50
CA ILE A 52 -4.56 3.52 6.20
C ILE A 52 -5.80 3.10 7.00
N ALA A 53 -6.14 1.82 6.99
CA ALA A 53 -7.28 1.31 7.73
C ALA A 53 -7.11 1.52 9.25
N ARG A 54 -5.90 1.32 9.78
CA ARG A 54 -5.60 1.50 11.20
C ARG A 54 -5.64 2.95 11.65
N ILE A 55 -5.19 3.88 10.81
CA ILE A 55 -5.28 5.32 11.11
C ILE A 55 -6.75 5.74 11.15
N ALA A 56 -7.56 5.31 10.19
CA ALA A 56 -8.99 5.62 10.17
C ALA A 56 -9.71 5.07 11.41
N ASP A 57 -9.41 3.82 11.79
CA ASP A 57 -9.95 3.18 12.99
C ASP A 57 -9.52 3.88 14.28
N GLY A 58 -8.24 4.22 14.41
CA GLY A 58 -7.73 4.96 15.57
C GLY A 58 -8.32 6.37 15.70
N LEU A 59 -8.58 7.04 14.58
CA LEU A 59 -9.27 8.35 14.59
C LEU A 59 -10.71 8.20 15.10
N HIS A 60 -11.43 7.19 14.64
CA HIS A 60 -12.79 6.91 15.12
C HIS A 60 -12.83 6.57 16.62
N GLN A 61 -11.89 5.75 17.11
CA GLN A 61 -11.75 5.45 18.55
C GLN A 61 -11.50 6.73 19.36
N ALA A 62 -10.58 7.58 18.89
CA ALA A 62 -10.28 8.85 19.55
C ALA A 62 -11.49 9.80 19.59
N GLU A 63 -12.25 9.91 18.50
CA GLU A 63 -13.49 10.70 18.44
C GLU A 63 -14.58 10.15 19.37
N ALA A 64 -14.63 8.83 19.55
CA ALA A 64 -15.51 8.16 20.50
C ALA A 64 -15.03 8.25 21.97
N GLY A 65 -13.83 8.80 22.21
CA GLY A 65 -13.20 8.83 23.53
C GLY A 65 -12.72 7.46 24.01
N ASP A 66 -12.58 6.49 23.11
CA ASP A 66 -12.14 5.13 23.38
C ASP A 66 -10.61 5.07 23.54
N PHE A 67 -10.15 5.57 24.69
CA PHE A 67 -8.76 5.51 25.12
C PHE A 67 -8.63 4.53 26.27
N PRO A 68 -7.56 3.72 26.30
CA PRO A 68 -7.28 2.87 27.45
C PRO A 68 -6.99 3.72 28.68
N SER A 69 -7.46 3.25 29.83
CA SER A 69 -7.12 3.79 31.14
C SER A 69 -5.63 3.60 31.45
N PRO A 70 -5.07 4.37 32.40
CA PRO A 70 -3.67 4.20 32.81
C PRO A 70 -3.34 2.76 33.24
N GLU A 71 -4.26 2.09 33.94
CA GLU A 71 -4.08 0.71 34.42
C GLU A 71 -4.00 -0.29 33.25
N GLU A 72 -4.80 -0.08 32.20
CA GLU A 72 -4.75 -0.91 30.99
C GLU A 72 -3.44 -0.70 30.20
N VAL A 73 -2.93 0.53 30.18
CA VAL A 73 -1.64 0.84 29.57
C VAL A 73 -0.50 0.14 30.31
N ASP A 74 -0.47 0.22 31.64
CA ASP A 74 0.55 -0.42 32.47
C ASP A 74 0.53 -1.96 32.31
N ALA A 75 -0.66 -2.56 32.30
CA ALA A 75 -0.83 -4.00 32.06
C ALA A 75 -0.34 -4.42 30.66
N GLY A 76 -0.57 -3.57 29.64
CA GLY A 76 -0.11 -3.81 28.27
C GLY A 76 1.42 -3.86 28.15
N TYR A 77 2.14 -2.96 28.81
CA TYR A 77 3.60 -2.96 28.81
C TYR A 77 4.21 -4.12 29.58
N ALA A 78 3.60 -4.53 30.69
CA ALA A 78 4.07 -5.66 31.50
C ALA A 78 4.12 -7.00 30.74
N ARG A 79 3.40 -7.14 29.62
CA ARG A 79 3.41 -8.34 28.76
C ARG A 79 4.74 -8.56 28.01
N TRP A 80 5.55 -7.52 27.85
CA TRP A 80 6.75 -7.53 27.00
C TRP A 80 8.07 -7.38 27.77
N VAL A 81 8.01 -7.46 29.10
CA VAL A 81 9.15 -7.48 30.03
C VAL A 81 9.29 -8.88 30.60
#